data_AF-A0A8C9ERA6-F1
#
_entry.id   AF-A0A8C9ERA6-F1
#
_cell.length_a   1.000
_cell.length_b   1.000
_cell.length_c   1.000
_cell.angle_alpha   90.00
_cell.angle_beta   90.00
_cell.angle_gamma   90.00
#
_symmetry.space_group_name_H-M   'P 1'
#
loop_
_entity.id
_entity.type
_entity.pdbx_description
1 polymer ?
#
loop_
_entity_poly.entity_id
_entity_poly.type
_entity_poly.pdbx_seq_one_letter_code
_entity_poly.pdbx_strand_id
1 'polypeptide(L)'
;MCQDLPYNTTFMPNLLNHYDQQTAALAMEPFHPMVNLECSRDFRPFLCALYAPVCMEYGRVTLPCRRLCQRAYSECSKLMEMFGVSWPEDMECTR
;
A
#
# COMPACT_ATOMS: atom_id res chain seq x y z
N MET A 1 6.77 -4.74 6.88
CA MET A 1 6.58 -3.92 5.66
C MET A 1 6.80 -2.40 5.85
N CYS A 2 5.98 -1.71 6.65
CA CYS A 2 5.95 -0.25 6.74
C CYS A 2 6.70 0.31 7.96
N GLN A 3 7.90 -0.20 8.20
CA GLN A 3 8.85 0.37 9.16
C GLN A 3 9.80 1.34 8.44
N ASP A 4 10.54 2.18 9.17
CA ASP A 4 11.54 3.11 8.62
C ASP A 4 10.98 4.08 7.55
N LEU A 5 9.75 4.52 7.73
CA LEU A 5 9.12 5.54 6.89
C LEU A 5 9.51 6.95 7.38
N PRO A 6 9.29 8.01 6.58
CA PRO A 6 9.51 9.40 7.02
C PRO A 6 8.59 9.86 8.16
N TYR A 7 7.70 8.99 8.65
CA TYR A 7 6.76 9.23 9.74
C TYR A 7 6.69 8.00 10.67
N ASN A 8 6.36 8.26 11.93
CA ASN A 8 6.35 7.23 12.99
C ASN A 8 4.95 6.89 13.51
N THR A 9 3.91 7.55 12.99
CA THR A 9 2.51 7.38 13.42
C THR A 9 1.60 7.25 12.22
N THR A 10 0.66 6.29 12.26
CA THR A 10 -0.35 6.05 11.23
C THR A 10 -1.75 6.38 11.74
N PHE A 11 -2.61 6.84 10.85
CA PHE A 11 -4.04 7.02 11.15
C PHE A 11 -4.80 5.69 11.02
N MET A 12 -5.83 5.50 11.85
CA MET A 12 -6.79 4.39 11.75
C MET A 12 -8.24 4.91 11.89
N PRO A 13 -9.22 4.35 11.15
CA PRO A 13 -9.06 3.28 10.17
C PRO A 13 -8.25 3.74 8.94
N ASN A 14 -7.52 2.80 8.31
CA ASN A 14 -6.76 3.11 7.10
C ASN A 14 -7.67 3.27 5.86
N LEU A 15 -7.10 3.56 4.69
CA LEU A 15 -7.85 3.80 3.45
C LEU A 15 -8.62 2.58 2.94
N LEU A 16 -8.36 1.41 3.53
CA LEU A 16 -8.97 0.12 3.22
C LEU A 16 -9.90 -0.35 4.35
N ASN A 17 -10.27 0.54 5.28
CA ASN A 17 -11.16 0.29 6.42
C ASN A 17 -10.66 -0.78 7.41
N HIS A 18 -9.35 -1.01 7.51
CA HIS A 18 -8.81 -1.76 8.63
C HIS A 18 -8.76 -0.88 9.87
N TYR A 19 -9.30 -1.37 10.99
CA TYR A 19 -9.43 -0.59 12.23
C TYR A 19 -8.20 -0.71 13.14
N ASP A 20 -7.29 -1.64 12.85
CA ASP A 20 -6.07 -1.88 13.60
C ASP A 20 -4.91 -2.27 12.67
N GLN A 21 -3.68 -2.09 13.17
CA GLN A 21 -2.46 -2.36 12.40
C GLN A 21 -2.22 -3.86 12.18
N GLN A 22 -2.73 -4.73 13.06
CA GLN A 22 -2.51 -6.17 12.95
C GLN A 22 -3.30 -6.74 11.77
N THR A 23 -4.57 -6.34 11.63
CA THR A 23 -5.42 -6.69 10.48
C THR A 23 -4.84 -6.12 9.19
N ALA A 24 -4.41 -4.85 9.19
CA ALA A 24 -3.76 -4.25 8.03
C ALA A 24 -2.47 -5.01 7.63
N ALA A 25 -1.64 -5.41 8.60
CA ALA A 25 -0.42 -6.16 8.33
C ALA A 25 -0.69 -7.55 7.73
N LEU A 26 -1.69 -8.28 8.25
CA LEU A 26 -2.11 -9.57 7.69
C LEU A 26 -2.60 -9.42 6.25
N ALA A 27 -3.38 -8.38 5.96
CA ALA A 27 -3.85 -8.10 4.60
C ALA A 27 -2.72 -7.73 3.63
N MET A 28 -1.55 -7.34 4.15
CA MET A 28 -0.37 -7.03 3.33
C MET A 28 0.54 -8.24 3.06
N GLU A 29 0.37 -9.35 3.79
CA GLU A 29 1.21 -10.54 3.65
C GLU A 29 1.37 -11.04 2.21
N PRO A 30 0.31 -11.10 1.38
CA PRO A 30 0.42 -11.56 0.00
C PRO A 30 1.38 -10.74 -0.86
N PHE A 31 1.66 -9.48 -0.51
CA PHE A 31 2.52 -8.59 -1.29
C PHE A 31 4.01 -8.65 -0.90
N HIS A 32 4.39 -9.40 0.14
CA HIS A 32 5.80 -9.57 0.54
C HIS A 32 6.71 -10.05 -0.59
N PRO A 33 6.34 -11.04 -1.44
CA PRO A 33 7.20 -11.48 -2.54
C PRO A 33 7.54 -10.35 -3.52
N MET A 34 6.55 -9.53 -3.88
CA MET A 34 6.72 -8.41 -4.83
C MET A 34 7.61 -7.30 -4.25
N VAL A 35 7.48 -7.04 -2.95
CA VAL A 35 8.36 -6.08 -2.26
C VAL A 35 9.79 -6.61 -2.15
N ASN A 36 9.97 -7.88 -1.78
CA ASN A 36 11.28 -8.50 -1.62
C ASN A 36 12.03 -8.70 -2.94
N LEU A 37 11.31 -8.91 -4.04
CA LEU A 37 11.86 -8.98 -5.40
C LEU A 37 12.05 -7.59 -6.03
N GLU A 38 11.67 -6.53 -5.33
CA GLU A 38 11.85 -5.14 -5.74
C GLU A 38 11.37 -4.84 -7.17
N CYS A 39 10.19 -5.36 -7.57
CA CYS A 39 9.63 -5.12 -8.91
C CYS A 39 9.48 -3.63 -9.24
N SER A 40 9.25 -2.79 -8.21
CA SER A 40 9.21 -1.34 -8.32
C SER A 40 9.68 -0.70 -7.03
N ARG A 41 10.44 0.40 -7.15
CA ARG A 41 10.80 1.25 -6.01
C ARG A 41 9.59 1.97 -5.40
N ASP A 42 8.52 2.11 -6.20
CA ASP A 42 7.30 2.83 -5.82
C ASP A 42 6.24 1.90 -5.20
N PHE A 43 6.39 0.58 -5.27
CA PHE A 43 5.38 -0.38 -4.79
C PHE A 43 5.25 -0.43 -3.26
N ARG A 44 6.35 -0.55 -2.51
CA ARG A 44 6.31 -0.48 -1.03
C ARG A 44 5.78 0.87 -0.53
N PRO A 45 6.24 2.03 -1.04
CA PRO A 45 5.64 3.32 -0.69
C PRO A 45 4.15 3.40 -0.99
N PHE A 46 3.71 2.87 -2.13
CA PHE A 46 2.29 2.82 -2.50
C PHE A 46 1.46 2.00 -1.51
N LEU A 47 1.90 0.78 -1.17
CA LEU A 47 1.23 -0.05 -0.17
C LEU A 47 1.16 0.66 1.19
N CYS A 48 2.25 1.23 1.67
CA CYS A 48 2.25 1.93 2.95
C CYS A 48 1.34 3.16 2.96
N ALA A 49 1.21 3.88 1.84
CA ALA A 49 0.27 4.99 1.73
C ALA A 49 -1.20 4.56 1.88
N LEU A 50 -1.55 3.32 1.52
CA LEU A 50 -2.90 2.77 1.66
C LEU A 50 -3.13 2.12 3.03
N TYR A 51 -2.21 1.25 3.44
CA TYR A 51 -2.37 0.39 4.62
C TYR A 51 -1.91 1.05 5.93
N ALA A 52 -0.97 1.98 5.87
CA ALA A 52 -0.40 2.65 7.03
C ALA A 52 -0.26 4.18 6.78
N PRO A 53 -1.33 4.88 6.38
CA PRO A 53 -1.25 6.29 5.97
C PRO A 53 -0.71 7.18 7.10
N VAL A 54 0.10 8.17 6.72
CA VAL A 54 0.66 9.15 7.67
C VAL A 54 -0.44 9.78 8.53
N CYS A 55 -0.23 9.79 9.85
CA CYS A 55 -1.12 10.50 10.77
C CYS A 55 -0.92 12.01 10.61
N MET A 56 -1.93 12.69 10.08
CA MET A 56 -1.99 14.16 9.98
C MET A 56 -2.89 14.71 11.09
N GLU A 57 -3.39 15.94 10.94
CA GLU A 57 -4.46 16.48 11.77
C GLU A 57 -5.69 15.53 11.81
N TYR A 58 -6.36 15.50 12.96
CA TYR A 58 -7.47 14.58 13.20
C TYR A 58 -8.54 14.67 12.10
N GLY A 59 -8.85 13.54 11.46
CA GLY A 59 -9.84 13.44 10.39
C GLY A 59 -9.32 13.73 8.98
N ARG A 60 -8.02 14.05 8.81
CA ARG A 60 -7.44 14.30 7.48
C ARG A 60 -6.54 13.13 7.04
N VAL A 61 -7.02 12.33 6.09
CA VAL A 61 -6.22 11.28 5.42
C VAL A 61 -5.94 11.72 3.99
N THR A 62 -4.71 11.48 3.51
CA THR A 62 -4.31 11.81 2.14
C THR A 62 -4.21 10.55 1.29
N LEU A 63 -4.84 10.53 0.12
CA LEU A 63 -4.71 9.46 -0.85
C LEU A 63 -3.32 9.49 -1.53
N PRO A 64 -2.75 8.32 -1.90
CA PRO A 64 -1.54 8.31 -2.71
C PRO A 64 -1.76 9.01 -4.05
N CYS A 65 -0.73 9.70 -4.56
CA CYS A 65 -0.82 10.33 -5.87
C CYS A 65 -1.07 9.28 -6.96
N ARG A 66 -1.95 9.58 -7.92
CA ARG A 66 -2.25 8.71 -9.08
C ARG A 66 -1.00 8.19 -9.80
N ARG A 67 0.01 9.05 -9.98
CA ARG A 67 1.28 8.68 -10.63
C ARG A 67 2.05 7.61 -9.86
N LEU A 68 2.03 7.64 -8.52
CA LEU A 68 2.65 6.62 -7.67
C LEU A 68 1.97 5.27 -7.89
N CYS A 69 0.63 5.25 -7.86
CA CYS A 69 -0.16 4.05 -8.15
C CYS A 69 0.14 3.49 -9.54
N GLN A 70 0.12 4.34 -10.58
CA GLN A 70 0.32 3.89 -11.96
C GLN A 70 1.69 3.24 -12.17
N ARG A 71 2.75 3.79 -11.54
CA ARG A 71 4.09 3.20 -11.60
C ARG A 71 4.12 1.85 -10.90
N ALA A 72 3.64 1.79 -9.66
CA ALA A 72 3.53 0.56 -8.88
C ALA A 72 2.76 -0.53 -9.65
N TYR A 73 1.61 -0.19 -10.24
CA TYR A 73 0.82 -1.10 -11.06
C TYR A 73 1.57 -1.57 -12.31
N SER A 74 2.12 -0.63 -13.10
CA SER A 74 2.77 -0.96 -14.37
C SER A 74 4.00 -1.87 -14.22
N GLU A 75 4.72 -1.73 -13.10
CA GLU A 75 5.97 -2.44 -12.85
C GLU A 75 5.75 -3.76 -12.08
N CYS A 76 4.74 -3.86 -11.22
CA CYS A 76 4.52 -5.04 -10.37
C CYS A 76 3.34 -5.92 -10.75
N SER A 77 2.33 -5.45 -11.49
CA SER A 77 1.10 -6.21 -11.79
C SER A 77 1.37 -7.61 -12.37
N LYS A 78 2.25 -7.71 -13.37
CA LYS A 78 2.65 -9.01 -13.97
C LYS A 78 3.29 -9.95 -12.97
N LEU A 79 4.10 -9.43 -12.03
CA LEU A 79 4.72 -10.23 -10.99
C LEU A 79 3.66 -10.74 -10.01
N MET A 80 2.70 -9.89 -9.64
CA MET A 80 1.57 -10.29 -8.79
C MET A 80 0.78 -11.44 -9.42
N GLU A 81 0.45 -11.33 -10.71
CA GLU A 81 -0.26 -12.38 -11.46
C GLU A 81 0.50 -13.71 -11.45
N MET A 82 1.84 -13.70 -11.60
CA MET A 82 2.67 -14.92 -11.52
C MET A 82 2.62 -15.58 -10.15
N PHE A 83 2.43 -14.81 -9.08
CA PHE A 83 2.24 -15.34 -7.71
C PHE A 83 0.77 -15.63 -7.37
N GLY A 84 -0.15 -15.49 -8.33
CA GLY A 84 -1.58 -15.72 -8.11
C GLY A 84 -2.28 -14.63 -7.29
N VAL A 85 -1.68 -13.44 -7.20
CA VAL A 85 -2.24 -12.28 -6.50
C VAL A 85 -2.81 -11.33 -7.54
N SER A 86 -4.11 -11.03 -7.48
CA SER A 86 -4.73 -10.02 -8.33
C SER A 86 -4.43 -8.61 -7.82
N TRP A 87 -4.46 -7.63 -8.72
CA TRP A 87 -4.51 -6.22 -8.31
C TRP A 87 -5.90 -5.92 -7.72
N PRO A 88 -6.02 -5.55 -6.43
CA PRO A 88 -7.32 -5.32 -5.80
C PRO A 88 -8.01 -4.05 -6.35
N GLU A 89 -9.34 -4.07 -6.40
CA GLU A 89 -10.14 -2.91 -6.81
C GLU A 89 -9.89 -1.67 -5.92
N ASP A 90 -9.61 -1.88 -4.64
CA ASP A 90 -9.26 -0.80 -3.72
C ASP A 90 -7.89 -0.16 -3.98
N MET A 91 -7.06 -0.78 -4.82
CA MET A 91 -5.76 -0.27 -5.25
C MET A 91 -5.81 0.35 -6.67
N GLU A 92 -6.99 0.46 -7.29
CA GLU A 92 -7.14 1.02 -8.64
C GLU A 92 -6.75 2.50 -8.71
N CYS A 93 -5.95 2.87 -9.72
CA CYS A 93 -5.37 4.21 -9.83
C CYS A 93 -6.35 5.29 -10.29
N THR A 94 -7.58 4.90 -10.63
CA THR A 94 -8.67 5.80 -11.06
C THR A 94 -9.45 6.36 -9.89
N ARG A 95 -9.32 5.78 -8.69
CA ARG A 95 -9.89 6.30 -7.44
C ARG A 95 -9.32 7.67 -7.08
#